data_AF-A0A8S2XDY3-F1
#
_entry.id   AF-A0A8S2XDY3-F1
#
_cell.length_a   1.000
_cell.length_b   1.000
_cell.length_c   1.000
_cell.angle_alpha   90.00
_cell.angle_beta   90.00
_cell.angle_gamma   90.00
#
_symmetry.space_group_name_H-M   'P 1'
#
loop_
_entity.id
_entity.type
_entity.pdbx_description
1 polymer ?
#
loop_
_entity_poly.entity_id
_entity_poly.type
_entity_poly.pdbx_seq_one_letter_code
_entity_poly.pdbx_strand_id
1 'polypeptide(L)' 'MEEVTIHFHGILQRQTPQMDGVGFVTQMPIPNGRT' A
#
# COMPACT_ATOMS: atom_id res chain seq x y z
N MET A 1 -1.79 5.84 17.09
CA MET A 1 -0.60 5.36 16.37
C MET A 1 -0.81 5.73 14.92
N GLU A 2 0.20 6.28 14.25
CA GLU A 2 0.08 6.65 12.84
C GLU A 2 0.39 5.44 11.97
N GLU A 3 -0.41 5.22 10.93
CA GLU A 3 -0.26 4.14 9.96
C GLU A 3 -0.12 4.75 8.56
N VAL A 4 0.58 4.05 7.67
CA VAL A 4 0.90 4.60 6.33
C VAL A 4 0.65 3.57 5.24
N THR A 5 0.22 4.06 4.07
CA THR A 5 0.30 3.33 2.80
C THR A 5 0.98 4.20 1.76
N ILE A 6 1.62 3.58 0.76
CA ILE A 6 2.34 4.29 -0.29
C ILE A 6 1.83 3.80 -1.64
N HIS A 7 1.13 4.67 -2.37
CA HIS A 7 0.69 4.41 -3.73
C HIS A 7 1.67 4.98 -4.76
N PHE A 8 1.99 4.20 -5.78
CA PHE A 8 2.83 4.63 -6.90
C PHE A 8 1.94 5.13 -8.05
N HIS A 9 1.54 6.40 -7.96
CA HIS A 9 0.62 7.01 -8.92
C HIS A 9 1.12 6.88 -10.37
N GLY A 10 0.27 6.32 -11.23
CA GLY A 10 0.55 6.13 -12.67
C GLY A 10 1.19 4.78 -13.03
N ILE A 11 1.53 3.93 -12.06
CA ILE A 11 1.99 2.56 -12.32
C ILE A 11 0.78 1.61 -12.38
N LEU A 12 0.69 0.80 -13.44
CA LEU A 12 -0.44 -0.12 -13.64
C LEU A 12 -0.43 -1.35 -12.71
N GLN A 13 0.67 -1.61 -11.99
CA GLN A 13 0.85 -2.75 -11.07
C GLN A 13 0.37 -4.11 -11.65
N ARG A 14 0.65 -4.35 -12.94
CA ARG A 14 0.27 -5.61 -13.61
C ARG A 14 0.97 -6.77 -12.91
N GLN A 15 0.20 -7.81 -12.58
CA GLN A 15 0.65 -9.00 -11.85
C GLN A 15 1.07 -8.75 -10.39
N THR A 16 1.02 -7.50 -9.90
CA THR A 16 1.36 -7.11 -8.52
C THR A 16 0.30 -6.19 -7.88
N PRO A 17 -1.01 -6.50 -7.95
CA PRO A 17 -2.07 -5.61 -7.46
C PRO A 17 -1.94 -5.29 -5.95
N GLN A 18 -1.38 -6.22 -5.17
CA GLN A 18 -1.11 -6.00 -3.74
C GLN A 18 -0.09 -4.88 -3.46
N MET A 19 0.69 -4.46 -4.46
CA MET A 19 1.69 -3.40 -4.35
C MET A 19 1.16 -2.02 -4.73
N ASP A 20 -0.15 -1.89 -5.00
CA ASP A 20 -0.74 -0.60 -5.39
C ASP A 20 -0.82 0.40 -4.25
N GLY A 21 -0.73 -0.03 -2.98
CA GLY A 21 -0.61 0.91 -1.87
C GLY A 21 -1.89 1.62 -1.44
N VAL A 22 -3.06 1.11 -1.83
CA VAL A 22 -4.35 1.67 -1.41
C VAL A 22 -4.84 0.94 -0.16
N GLY A 23 -4.92 1.68 0.95
CA GLY A 23 -5.35 1.15 2.24
C GLY A 23 -6.75 0.55 2.19
N PHE A 24 -6.87 -0.63 2.81
CA PHE A 24 -8.10 -1.44 2.89
C PHE A 24 -8.67 -1.89 1.54
N VAL A 25 -7.94 -1.70 0.43
CA VAL A 25 -8.30 -2.20 -0.90
C VAL A 25 -7.26 -3.21 -1.36
N THR A 26 -6.00 -2.80 -1.47
CA THR A 26 -4.91 -3.67 -1.94
C THR A 26 -4.01 -4.16 -0.83
N GLN A 27 -4.05 -3.50 0.34
CA GLN A 27 -3.33 -3.89 1.55
C GLN A 27 -3.92 -3.23 2.80
N MET A 28 -3.55 -3.73 3.98
CA MET A 28 -3.73 -2.97 5.23
C MET A 28 -2.65 -1.88 5.36
N PRO A 29 -2.94 -0.76 6.05
CA PRO A 29 -1.92 0.20 6.43
C PRO A 29 -0.77 -0.44 7.21
N ILE A 30 0.45 0.04 6.96
CA ILE A 30 1.65 -0.42 7.66
C ILE A 30 1.65 0.25 9.05
N PRO A 31 1.64 -0.53 10.15
CA PRO A 31 1.72 0.03 11.49
C PRO A 31 3.09 0.67 11.73
N ASN A 32 3.13 1.68 12.60
CA ASN A 32 4.39 2.28 13.02
C ASN A 32 5.40 1.23 13.55
N GLY A 33 6.67 1.33 13.13
CA GLY A 33 7.74 0.41 13.53
C GLY A 33 7.72 -0.95 12.82
N ARG A 34 6.91 -1.10 11.77
CA ARG A 34 6.89 -2.27 10.88
C ARG A 34 7.30 -1.87 9.46
N THR A 35 7.87 -2.83 8.74
CA THR A 35 8.30 -2.71 7.35
C THR A 35 7.74 -3.86 6.55
#